data_AF-A0A1P9WZY6-F1
#
_entry.id   AF-A0A1P9WZY6-F1
#
_cell.length_a   1.000
_cell.length_b   1.000
_cell.length_c   1.000
_cell.angle_alpha   90.00
_cell.angle_beta   90.00
_cell.angle_gamma   90.00
#
_symmetry.space_group_name_H-M   'P 1'
#
loop_
_entity.id
_entity.type
_entity.pdbx_description
1 polymer ?
#
loop_
_entity_poly.entity_id
_entity_poly.type
_entity_poly.pdbx_seq_one_letter_code
_entity_poly.pdbx_strand_id
1 'polypeptide(L)'
;MEQPLLGYEFLFTGGEWNAYTFTTDHLVSYEVQFKPSPYLFGIAFSQPDELVELVIKITENPTGQHIPFDALVAPTVVAIIDDFYLSNSRTITLFVCDTADRRHEARWRKFNRWFDRSLRSADYVKLTDSLADPSLNILYHCALIVRRDNPYLIEINAAFASLMLSYRKAE
;
A
#
# COMPACT_ATOMS: atom_id res chain seq x y z
N MET A 1 -30.82 -5.92 -6.48
CA MET A 1 -30.09 -5.20 -7.55
C MET A 1 -28.63 -5.24 -7.13
N GLU A 2 -27.91 -6.27 -7.59
CA GLU A 2 -26.48 -6.43 -7.28
C GLU A 2 -25.73 -5.28 -7.95
N GLN A 3 -24.99 -4.51 -7.15
CA GLN A 3 -24.02 -3.57 -7.69
C GLN A 3 -22.96 -4.40 -8.43
N PRO A 4 -22.51 -3.99 -9.63
CA PRO A 4 -21.43 -4.69 -10.29
C PRO A 4 -20.21 -4.68 -9.37
N LEU A 5 -19.62 -5.85 -9.13
CA LEU A 5 -18.32 -5.97 -8.50
C LEU A 5 -17.35 -5.08 -9.29
N LEU A 6 -16.85 -4.02 -8.65
CA LEU A 6 -15.91 -3.10 -9.28
C LEU A 6 -14.52 -3.75 -9.47
N GLY A 7 -14.29 -4.97 -8.94
CA GLY A 7 -13.04 -5.74 -9.05
C GLY A 7 -13.29 -7.26 -8.98
N TYR A 8 -12.21 -8.04 -8.88
CA TYR A 8 -12.24 -9.49 -8.71
C TYR A 8 -12.69 -9.89 -7.29
N GLU A 9 -13.21 -11.11 -7.17
CA GLU A 9 -13.37 -11.75 -5.87
C GLU A 9 -12.00 -12.03 -5.24
N PHE A 10 -11.88 -11.76 -3.93
CA PHE A 10 -10.68 -11.99 -3.16
C PHE A 10 -11.00 -12.80 -1.91
N LEU A 11 -9.99 -13.51 -1.40
CA LEU A 11 -10.06 -14.31 -0.19
C LEU A 11 -9.07 -13.77 0.84
N PHE A 12 -9.54 -13.54 2.07
CA PHE A 12 -8.66 -13.37 3.21
C PHE A 12 -8.05 -14.71 3.61
N THR A 13 -6.73 -14.83 3.47
CA THR A 13 -5.97 -16.04 3.83
C THR A 13 -5.32 -15.92 5.22
N GLY A 14 -5.29 -14.72 5.80
CA GLY A 14 -4.81 -14.47 7.15
C GLY A 14 -3.30 -14.64 7.30
N GLY A 15 -2.88 -15.26 8.40
CA GLY A 15 -1.46 -15.45 8.73
C GLY A 15 -0.80 -14.21 9.34
N GLU A 16 0.53 -14.28 9.51
CA GLU A 16 1.33 -13.23 10.16
C GLU A 16 1.21 -11.86 9.48
N TRP A 17 0.95 -11.85 8.16
CA TRP A 17 0.95 -10.64 7.36
C TRP A 17 -0.45 -10.22 6.89
N ASN A 18 -1.52 -10.77 7.49
CA ASN A 18 -2.91 -10.50 7.13
C ASN A 18 -3.12 -10.52 5.60
N ALA A 19 -2.80 -11.65 4.97
CA ALA A 19 -2.74 -11.74 3.52
C ALA A 19 -4.13 -11.95 2.89
N TYR A 20 -4.24 -11.45 1.66
CA TYR A 20 -5.39 -11.61 0.78
C TYR A 20 -4.91 -12.13 -0.57
N THR A 21 -5.71 -12.97 -1.22
CA THR A 21 -5.40 -13.47 -2.56
C THR A 21 -6.56 -13.25 -3.52
N PHE A 22 -6.24 -13.02 -4.79
CA PHE A 22 -7.22 -13.01 -5.87
C PHE A 22 -6.57 -13.46 -7.18
N THR A 23 -7.38 -14.00 -8.08
CA THR A 23 -6.94 -14.44 -9.41
C THR A 23 -7.71 -13.68 -10.47
N THR A 24 -6.97 -13.13 -11.44
CA THR A 24 -7.55 -12.39 -12.57
C THR A 24 -8.11 -13.33 -13.64
N ASP A 25 -8.90 -12.80 -14.58
CA ASP A 25 -9.39 -13.56 -15.75
C ASP A 25 -8.24 -14.06 -16.66
N HIS A 26 -7.06 -13.43 -16.52
CA HIS A 26 -5.83 -13.84 -17.20
C HIS A 26 -5.04 -14.92 -16.45
N LEU A 27 -5.63 -15.52 -15.40
CA LEU A 27 -5.03 -16.55 -14.54
C LEU A 27 -3.76 -16.09 -13.82
N VAL A 28 -3.57 -14.78 -13.68
CA VAL A 28 -2.51 -14.22 -12.84
C VAL A 28 -3.03 -14.16 -11.40
N SER A 29 -2.29 -14.81 -10.50
CA SER A 29 -2.60 -14.83 -9.07
C SER A 29 -1.81 -13.73 -8.36
N TYR A 30 -2.52 -12.93 -7.57
CA TYR A 30 -1.97 -11.86 -6.75
C TYR A 30 -2.12 -12.21 -5.27
N GLU A 31 -1.17 -11.74 -4.47
CA GLU A 31 -1.29 -11.71 -3.03
C GLU A 31 -0.99 -10.30 -2.53
N VAL A 32 -1.88 -9.78 -1.68
CA VAL A 32 -1.79 -8.48 -1.03
C VAL A 32 -1.57 -8.74 0.45
N GLN A 33 -0.54 -8.14 1.03
CA GLN A 33 -0.14 -8.36 2.42
C GLN A 33 -0.06 -7.02 3.17
N PHE A 34 -0.40 -7.07 4.45
CA PHE A 34 -0.24 -5.99 5.43
C PHE A 34 0.79 -6.45 6.46
N LYS A 35 2.07 -6.36 6.10
CA LYS A 35 3.18 -6.89 6.89
C LYS A 35 3.43 -5.98 8.10
N PRO A 36 3.37 -6.46 9.36
CA PRO A 36 3.73 -5.67 10.52
C PRO A 36 5.17 -5.16 10.44
N SER A 37 5.34 -3.85 10.59
CA SER A 37 6.63 -3.17 10.44
C SER A 37 6.85 -2.11 11.53
N PRO A 38 6.83 -2.50 12.82
CA PRO A 38 6.91 -1.59 13.97
C PRO A 38 8.23 -0.81 14.05
N TYR A 39 9.25 -1.26 13.32
CA TYR A 39 10.59 -0.67 13.27
C TYR A 39 10.71 0.53 12.33
N LEU A 40 9.73 0.79 11.46
CA LEU A 40 9.86 1.82 10.43
C LEU A 40 9.76 3.23 10.97
N PHE A 41 9.02 3.44 12.06
CA PHE A 41 9.01 4.70 12.77
C PHE A 41 9.98 4.64 13.95
N GLY A 42 10.67 5.75 14.19
CA GLY A 42 11.65 5.85 15.26
C GLY A 42 11.03 5.69 16.65
N ILE A 43 11.88 5.55 17.67
CA ILE A 43 11.53 5.32 19.09
C ILE A 43 10.52 6.32 19.70
N ALA A 44 10.23 7.43 19.04
CA ALA A 44 9.30 8.45 19.49
C ALA A 44 7.84 8.15 19.11
N PHE A 45 7.56 7.13 18.29
CA PHE A 45 6.21 6.81 17.86
C PHE A 45 5.51 5.88 18.86
N SER A 46 4.31 6.25 19.30
CA SER A 46 3.60 5.58 20.40
C SER A 46 2.80 4.35 19.99
N GLN A 47 2.57 4.12 18.69
CA GLN A 47 1.76 3.02 18.16
C GLN A 47 2.51 2.11 17.16
N PRO A 48 3.74 1.65 17.44
CA PRO A 48 4.55 0.95 16.46
C PRO A 48 3.87 -0.34 15.95
N ASP A 49 3.10 -1.04 16.78
CA ASP A 49 2.41 -2.29 16.41
C ASP A 49 1.26 -2.08 15.42
N GLU A 50 0.79 -0.84 15.26
CA GLU A 50 -0.24 -0.48 14.29
C GLU A 50 0.34 -0.18 12.90
N LEU A 51 1.67 -0.22 12.74
CA LEU A 51 2.33 0.09 11.48
C LEU A 51 2.50 -1.16 10.62
N VAL A 52 1.98 -1.10 9.40
CA VAL A 52 2.11 -2.17 8.41
C VAL A 52 2.64 -1.65 7.08
N GLU A 53 3.37 -2.49 6.37
CA GLU A 53 3.74 -2.28 4.97
C GLU A 53 2.73 -2.98 4.05
N LEU A 54 2.18 -2.25 3.08
CA LEU A 54 1.38 -2.80 2.00
C LEU A 54 2.28 -3.40 0.92
N VAL A 55 2.23 -4.71 0.77
CA VAL A 55 2.96 -5.45 -0.26
C VAL A 55 1.97 -6.06 -1.25
N ILE A 56 2.18 -5.81 -2.54
CA ILE A 56 1.38 -6.40 -3.62
C ILE A 56 2.33 -7.23 -4.48
N LYS A 57 2.17 -8.56 -4.46
CA LYS A 57 3.01 -9.49 -5.22
C LYS A 57 2.18 -10.32 -6.19
N ILE A 58 2.81 -10.72 -7.29
CA ILE A 58 2.28 -11.75 -8.18
C ILE A 58 2.86 -13.07 -7.67
N THR A 59 1.98 -14.02 -7.32
CA THR A 59 2.39 -15.35 -6.83
C THR A 59 2.46 -16.36 -7.97
N GLU A 60 1.62 -16.21 -9.00
CA GLU A 60 1.59 -17.08 -10.16
C GLU A 60 1.35 -16.27 -11.44
N ASN A 61 2.13 -16.58 -12.49
CA ASN A 61 1.91 -16.08 -13.85
C ASN A 61 2.10 -17.26 -14.83
N PRO A 62 1.05 -18.03 -15.13
CA PRO A 62 1.14 -19.26 -15.92
C PRO A 62 1.71 -19.06 -17.31
N THR A 63 1.50 -17.88 -17.90
CA THR A 63 2.00 -17.56 -19.23
C THR A 63 3.51 -17.28 -19.24
N GLY A 64 4.08 -16.88 -18.10
CA GLY A 64 5.45 -16.35 -17.99
C GLY A 64 5.70 -15.07 -18.80
N GLN A 65 4.68 -14.56 -19.50
CA GLN A 65 4.76 -13.39 -20.37
C GLN A 65 4.48 -12.11 -19.60
N HIS A 66 4.69 -10.98 -20.27
CA HIS A 66 4.33 -9.67 -19.73
C HIS A 66 2.82 -9.61 -19.45
N ILE A 67 2.47 -9.27 -18.21
CA ILE A 67 1.07 -9.17 -17.79
C ILE A 67 0.48 -7.89 -18.40
N PRO A 68 -0.59 -7.98 -19.21
CA PRO A 68 -1.23 -6.82 -19.80
C PRO A 68 -1.84 -5.92 -18.72
N PHE A 69 -2.21 -4.70 -19.12
CA PHE A 69 -2.95 -3.84 -18.21
C PHE A 69 -4.34 -4.44 -17.94
N ASP A 70 -4.61 -4.70 -16.68
CA ASP A 70 -5.90 -5.14 -16.18
C ASP A 70 -6.55 -4.02 -15.35
N ALA A 71 -7.74 -3.59 -15.77
CA ALA A 71 -8.47 -2.50 -15.14
C ALA A 71 -9.11 -2.89 -13.80
N LEU A 72 -9.31 -4.19 -13.53
CA LEU A 72 -9.99 -4.71 -12.35
C LEU A 72 -9.02 -4.98 -11.18
N VAL A 73 -7.72 -5.17 -11.44
CA VAL A 73 -6.70 -5.34 -10.38
C VAL A 73 -6.72 -4.18 -9.38
N ALA A 74 -6.78 -2.96 -9.90
CA ALA A 74 -6.76 -1.74 -9.10
C ALA A 74 -7.93 -1.63 -8.10
N PRO A 75 -9.20 -1.66 -8.53
CA PRO A 75 -10.34 -1.64 -7.62
C PRO A 75 -10.39 -2.85 -6.69
N THR A 76 -9.86 -4.02 -7.11
CA THR A 76 -9.72 -5.20 -6.22
C THR A 76 -8.80 -4.90 -5.04
N VAL A 77 -7.61 -4.35 -5.30
CA VAL A 77 -6.65 -3.98 -4.24
C VAL A 77 -7.26 -2.95 -3.29
N VAL A 78 -8.08 -2.02 -3.79
CA VAL A 78 -8.74 -1.03 -2.94
C VAL A 78 -9.80 -1.69 -2.06
N ALA A 79 -10.62 -2.57 -2.62
CA ALA A 79 -11.61 -3.31 -1.85
C ALA A 79 -10.96 -4.15 -0.75
N ILE A 80 -9.77 -4.72 -1.00
CA ILE A 80 -8.96 -5.41 0.01
C ILE A 80 -8.49 -4.44 1.12
N ILE A 81 -8.00 -3.26 0.75
CA ILE A 81 -7.60 -2.24 1.74
C ILE A 81 -8.78 -1.82 2.61
N ASP A 82 -9.95 -1.58 2.01
CA ASP A 82 -11.16 -1.23 2.74
C ASP A 82 -11.59 -2.36 3.70
N ASP A 83 -11.61 -3.61 3.23
CA ASP A 83 -11.93 -4.78 4.05
C ASP A 83 -10.97 -4.91 5.25
N PHE A 84 -9.67 -4.74 5.01
CA PHE A 84 -8.66 -4.77 6.06
C PHE A 84 -8.91 -3.69 7.13
N TYR A 85 -9.25 -2.46 6.72
CA TYR A 85 -9.55 -1.36 7.65
C TYR A 85 -10.87 -1.49 8.41
N LEU A 86 -11.80 -2.36 7.99
CA LEU A 86 -13.01 -2.66 8.77
C LEU A 86 -12.65 -3.33 10.10
N SER A 87 -11.67 -4.23 10.10
CA SER A 87 -11.20 -4.93 11.30
C SER A 87 -10.03 -4.22 11.98
N ASN A 88 -9.29 -3.38 11.25
CA ASN A 88 -8.04 -2.79 11.70
C ASN A 88 -8.06 -1.25 11.59
N SER A 89 -9.08 -0.62 12.17
CA SER A 89 -9.33 0.83 12.01
C SER A 89 -8.21 1.76 12.50
N ARG A 90 -7.30 1.27 13.36
CA ARG A 90 -6.17 2.02 13.90
C ARG A 90 -4.87 1.85 13.12
N THR A 91 -4.85 0.91 12.19
CA THR A 91 -3.64 0.57 11.44
C THR A 91 -3.20 1.74 10.55
N ILE A 92 -1.90 1.79 10.35
CA ILE A 92 -1.18 2.79 9.58
C ILE A 92 -0.46 2.03 8.49
N THR A 93 -0.80 2.32 7.24
CA THR A 93 -0.28 1.56 6.11
C THR A 93 0.74 2.40 5.35
N LEU A 94 1.98 1.93 5.33
CA LEU A 94 3.01 2.46 4.45
C LEU A 94 3.00 1.67 3.14
N PHE A 95 2.95 2.37 2.03
CA PHE A 95 3.13 1.82 0.70
C PHE A 95 4.39 2.41 0.08
N VAL A 96 5.34 1.55 -0.28
CA VAL A 96 6.53 1.91 -1.05
C VAL A 96 6.49 1.12 -2.35
N CYS A 97 6.64 1.81 -3.48
CA CYS A 97 6.79 1.11 -4.74
C CYS A 97 8.15 0.40 -4.75
N ASP A 98 8.14 -0.92 -4.96
CA ASP A 98 9.37 -1.62 -5.28
C ASP A 98 10.03 -1.00 -6.54
N THR A 99 11.35 -1.03 -6.59
CA THR A 99 12.17 -0.34 -7.60
C THR A 99 13.01 -1.28 -8.44
N ALA A 100 12.96 -2.60 -8.18
CA ALA A 100 13.80 -3.62 -8.81
C ALA A 100 13.73 -3.64 -10.34
N ASP A 101 12.58 -3.31 -10.94
CA ASP A 101 12.37 -3.31 -12.39
C ASP A 101 12.47 -1.91 -13.04
N ARG A 102 12.85 -0.87 -12.28
CA ARG A 102 12.85 0.55 -12.69
C ARG A 102 11.50 1.09 -13.19
N ARG A 103 10.38 0.41 -12.90
CA ARG A 103 9.01 0.87 -13.25
C ARG A 103 8.26 1.49 -12.09
N HIS A 104 8.97 1.85 -11.02
CA HIS A 104 8.40 2.43 -9.79
C HIS A 104 7.57 3.68 -10.07
N GLU A 105 7.98 4.57 -10.99
CA GLU A 105 7.17 5.75 -11.36
C GLU A 105 5.84 5.38 -12.03
N ALA A 106 5.82 4.35 -12.88
CA ALA A 106 4.60 3.88 -13.53
C ALA A 106 3.65 3.24 -12.51
N ARG A 107 4.20 2.48 -11.55
CA ARG A 107 3.46 1.91 -10.42
C ARG A 107 2.92 2.99 -9.50
N TRP A 108 3.72 4.01 -9.18
CA TRP A 108 3.32 5.16 -8.38
C TRP A 108 2.17 5.94 -9.01
N ARG A 109 2.25 6.26 -10.31
CA ARG A 109 1.15 6.93 -11.03
C ARG A 109 -0.13 6.09 -11.05
N LYS A 110 -0.01 4.76 -11.18
CA LYS A 110 -1.15 3.85 -11.11
C LYS A 110 -1.76 3.89 -9.70
N PHE A 111 -0.95 3.66 -8.67
CA PHE A 111 -1.39 3.71 -7.27
C PHE A 111 -2.11 5.02 -6.93
N ASN A 112 -1.53 6.18 -7.27
CA ASN A 112 -2.16 7.47 -6.99
C ASN A 112 -3.51 7.61 -7.69
N ARG A 113 -3.60 7.28 -8.99
CA ARG A 113 -4.87 7.33 -9.71
C ARG A 113 -5.92 6.41 -9.12
N TRP A 114 -5.52 5.25 -8.61
CA TRP A 114 -6.43 4.32 -7.97
C TRP A 114 -6.91 4.91 -6.66
N PHE A 115 -5.99 5.22 -5.76
CA PHE A 115 -6.27 5.82 -4.45
C PHE A 115 -7.21 7.03 -4.55
N ASP A 116 -6.94 7.95 -5.47
CA ASP A 116 -7.72 9.19 -5.63
C ASP A 116 -9.15 8.93 -6.17
N ARG A 117 -9.37 7.81 -6.87
CA ARG A 117 -10.67 7.45 -7.47
C ARG A 117 -11.50 6.48 -6.64
N SER A 118 -10.82 5.61 -5.89
CA SER A 118 -11.41 4.42 -5.30
C SER A 118 -11.73 4.62 -3.83
N LEU A 119 -10.96 5.45 -3.13
CA LEU A 119 -11.25 5.74 -1.75
C LEU A 119 -12.31 6.80 -1.70
N ARG A 120 -13.27 6.59 -0.81
CA ARG A 120 -14.00 7.69 -0.21
C ARG A 120 -12.94 8.63 0.37
N SER A 121 -12.50 9.61 -0.41
CA SER A 121 -11.47 10.57 -0.02
C SER A 121 -11.87 11.38 1.22
N ALA A 122 -13.11 11.19 1.71
CA ALA A 122 -13.63 11.62 2.98
C ALA A 122 -13.14 10.81 4.20
N ASP A 123 -12.79 9.53 4.05
CA ASP A 123 -12.62 8.61 5.18
C ASP A 123 -11.14 8.33 5.50
N TYR A 124 -10.24 8.61 4.56
CA TYR A 124 -8.81 8.36 4.70
C TYR A 124 -7.97 9.63 4.48
N VAL A 125 -6.77 9.62 5.04
CA VAL A 125 -5.71 10.59 4.80
C VAL A 125 -4.56 9.87 4.11
N LYS A 126 -4.09 10.46 3.01
CA LYS A 126 -2.88 10.04 2.30
C LYS A 126 -1.82 11.10 2.44
N LEU A 127 -0.69 10.75 3.03
CA LEU A 127 0.52 11.55 2.98
C LEU A 127 1.45 10.92 1.95
N THR A 128 2.09 11.72 1.13
CA THR A 128 3.05 11.22 0.13
C THR A 128 4.35 11.95 0.26
N ASP A 129 5.46 11.24 0.13
CA ASP A 129 6.77 11.85 0.05
C ASP A 129 7.73 10.94 -0.75
N SER A 130 8.94 11.41 -1.03
CA SER A 130 9.94 10.67 -1.78
C SER A 130 11.35 10.78 -1.21
N LEU A 131 12.12 9.71 -1.42
CA LEU A 131 13.49 9.51 -0.98
C LEU A 131 14.39 9.27 -2.17
N ALA A 132 15.37 10.14 -2.38
CA ALA A 132 16.41 9.90 -3.35
C ALA A 132 17.45 8.96 -2.74
N ASP A 133 17.92 8.00 -3.53
CA ASP A 133 19.15 7.26 -3.28
C ASP A 133 20.12 7.63 -4.40
N PRO A 134 21.06 8.56 -4.15
CA PRO A 134 22.03 8.98 -5.16
C PRO A 134 22.96 7.86 -5.62
N SER A 135 23.22 6.87 -4.75
CA SER A 135 24.12 5.77 -5.05
C SER A 135 23.52 4.80 -6.06
N LEU A 136 22.20 4.58 -5.97
CA LEU A 136 21.45 3.74 -6.90
C LEU A 136 20.81 4.53 -8.04
N ASN A 137 20.82 5.87 -7.96
CA ASN A 137 20.10 6.79 -8.84
C ASN A 137 18.60 6.43 -8.94
N ILE A 138 17.98 6.20 -7.77
CA ILE A 138 16.58 5.80 -7.63
C ILE A 138 15.83 6.82 -6.78
N LEU A 139 14.59 7.14 -7.15
CA LEU A 139 13.66 7.92 -6.33
C LEU A 139 12.56 7.00 -5.79
N TYR A 140 12.63 6.66 -4.51
CA TYR A 140 11.60 5.88 -3.83
C TYR A 140 10.40 6.77 -3.54
N HIS A 141 9.22 6.37 -4.01
CA HIS A 141 7.97 7.04 -3.67
C HIS A 141 7.25 6.28 -2.55
N CYS A 142 6.86 7.02 -1.53
CA CYS A 142 6.21 6.51 -0.34
C CYS A 142 4.83 7.17 -0.19
N ALA A 143 3.82 6.36 0.14
CA ALA A 143 2.52 6.84 0.59
C ALA A 143 2.23 6.26 1.97
N LEU A 144 1.88 7.13 2.91
CA LEU A 144 1.28 6.73 4.18
C LEU A 144 -0.24 6.89 4.08
N ILE A 145 -0.97 5.84 4.44
CA ILE A 145 -2.42 5.76 4.42
C ILE A 145 -2.89 5.51 5.84
N VAL A 146 -3.86 6.29 6.29
CA VAL A 146 -4.46 6.17 7.61
C VAL A 146 -5.92 6.59 7.55
N ARG A 147 -6.78 6.00 8.37
CA ARG A 147 -8.14 6.49 8.55
C ARG A 147 -8.15 7.90 9.12
N ARG A 148 -9.08 8.74 8.65
CA ARG A 148 -9.20 10.14 9.07
C ARG A 148 -9.61 10.28 10.53
N ASP A 149 -10.39 9.34 11.05
CA ASP A 149 -10.82 9.28 12.44
C ASP A 149 -9.80 8.59 13.36
N ASN A 150 -8.61 8.25 12.86
CA ASN A 150 -7.55 7.70 13.69
C ASN A 150 -7.12 8.75 14.75
N PRO A 151 -7.20 8.43 16.06
CA PRO A 151 -6.93 9.40 17.13
C PRO A 151 -5.47 9.88 17.16
N TYR A 152 -4.55 9.16 16.51
CA TYR A 152 -3.12 9.46 16.49
C TYR A 152 -2.67 10.20 15.22
N LEU A 153 -3.60 10.65 14.36
CA LEU A 153 -3.30 11.24 13.06
C LEU A 153 -2.23 12.35 13.10
N ILE A 154 -2.28 13.24 14.10
CA ILE A 154 -1.31 14.33 14.26
C ILE A 154 0.10 13.78 14.55
N GLU A 155 0.20 12.80 15.45
CA GLU A 155 1.46 12.15 15.82
C GLU A 155 2.04 11.39 14.63
N ILE A 156 1.19 10.64 13.92
CA ILE A 156 1.54 9.88 12.72
C ILE A 156 2.13 10.81 11.65
N ASN A 157 1.48 11.94 11.38
CA ASN A 157 1.97 12.93 10.42
C ASN A 157 3.37 13.46 10.82
N ALA A 158 3.57 13.77 12.10
CA ALA A 158 4.85 14.26 12.60
C ALA A 158 5.95 13.20 12.52
N ALA A 159 5.64 11.95 12.87
CA ALA A 159 6.56 10.83 12.79
C ALA A 159 7.00 10.56 11.34
N PHE A 160 6.04 10.56 10.40
CA PHE A 160 6.33 10.39 8.98
C PHE A 160 7.21 11.52 8.44
N ALA A 161 6.90 12.79 8.73
CA ALA A 161 7.72 13.92 8.31
C ALA A 161 9.15 13.86 8.89
N SER A 162 9.28 13.46 10.16
CA SER A 162 10.58 13.28 10.81
C SER A 162 11.39 12.15 10.18
N LEU A 163 10.76 11.03 9.85
CA LEU A 163 11.40 9.90 9.17
C LEU A 163 11.96 10.34 7.82
N MET A 164 11.12 10.97 6.99
CA MET A 164 11.53 11.45 5.67
C MET A 164 12.69 12.45 5.76
N LEU A 165 12.68 13.33 6.78
CA LEU A 165 13.77 14.27 7.01
C LEU A 165 15.08 13.57 7.45
N SER A 166 14.99 12.55 8.31
CA SER A 166 16.19 11.84 8.80
C SER A 166 16.96 11.16 7.67
N TYR A 167 16.25 10.55 6.73
CA TYR A 167 16.88 9.90 5.58
C TYR A 167 17.51 10.92 4.61
N ARG A 168 16.93 12.12 4.46
CA ARG A 168 17.53 13.20 3.66
C ARG A 168 18.80 13.79 4.26
N LYS A 169 18.96 13.71 5.58
CA LYS A 169 20.15 14.24 6.30
C LYS A 169 21.27 13.22 6.45
N ALA A 170 21.04 11.96 6.08
CA ALA A 170 22.03 10.89 6.13
C ALA A 170 22.95 10.86 4.90
N GLU A 171 22.76 11.78 3.95
CA GLU A 171 23.67 12.11 2.83
C GLU A 171 24.72 13.16 3.25
#